data_AF-A0A359ECA6-F1
#
_entry.id   AF-A0A359ECA6-F1
#
_cell.length_a   1.000
_cell.length_b   1.000
_cell.length_c   1.000
_cell.angle_alpha   90.00
_cell.angle_beta   90.00
_cell.angle_gamma   90.00
#
_symmetry.space_group_name_H-M   'P 1'
#
loop_
_entity.id
_entity.type
_entity.pdbx_description
1 polymer ?
#
loop_
_entity_poly.entity_id
_entity_poly.type
_entity_poly.pdbx_seq_one_letter_code
_entity_poly.pdbx_strand_id
1 'polypeptide(L)'
;DYGFNFKLLPDALLEKRYAIVGLTTGLILLALALTSTVGWQRRLKKNWKKLHKLVYLAGVLAVVHFIWLVKQGVLEPWIWALGVVILLALRIPAIKQKTIALRRKIA
;
A
#
# COMPACT_ATOMS: atom_id res chain seq x y z
N ASP A 1 2.70 -6.32 -31.59
CA ASP A 1 1.90 -5.69 -32.67
C ASP A 1 0.51 -5.24 -32.22
N TYR A 2 0.44 -4.35 -31.23
CA TYR A 2 -0.81 -3.70 -30.80
C TYR A 2 -0.67 -2.19 -31.06
N GLY A 3 -0.69 -1.78 -32.33
CA GLY A 3 -0.44 -0.37 -32.68
C GLY A 3 -1.50 0.56 -32.09
N PHE A 4 -1.12 1.41 -31.12
CA PHE A 4 -1.90 2.49 -30.46
C PHE A 4 -3.43 2.31 -30.41
N ASN A 5 -3.92 1.08 -30.25
CA ASN A 5 -5.34 0.79 -30.41
C ASN A 5 -5.99 0.89 -29.02
N PHE A 6 -6.28 2.13 -28.62
CA PHE A 6 -6.78 2.45 -27.29
C PHE A 6 -8.12 1.76 -26.94
N LYS A 7 -8.82 1.20 -27.93
CA LYS A 7 -10.04 0.40 -27.73
C LYS A 7 -9.81 -0.98 -27.11
N LEU A 8 -8.63 -1.58 -27.27
CA LEU A 8 -8.33 -2.92 -26.73
C LEU A 8 -7.67 -2.87 -25.34
N LEU A 9 -7.20 -1.70 -24.92
CA LEU A 9 -6.56 -1.49 -23.62
C LEU A 9 -7.47 -1.80 -22.42
N PRO A 10 -8.75 -1.40 -22.39
CA PRO A 10 -9.62 -1.65 -21.25
C PRO A 10 -9.86 -3.14 -21.02
N ASP A 11 -10.18 -3.88 -22.08
CA ASP A 11 -10.47 -5.31 -21.99
C ASP A 11 -9.24 -6.11 -21.55
N ALA A 12 -8.06 -5.79 -22.12
CA ALA A 12 -6.79 -6.42 -21.74
C ALA A 12 -6.34 -6.07 -20.30
N LEU A 13 -6.71 -4.89 -19.78
CA LEU A 13 -6.43 -4.48 -18.40
C LEU A 13 -7.40 -5.15 -17.41
N LEU A 14 -8.68 -5.27 -17.77
CA LEU A 14 -9.71 -5.85 -16.90
C LEU A 14 -9.57 -7.37 -16.77
N GLU A 15 -9.08 -8.05 -17.80
CA GLU A 15 -8.79 -9.48 -17.75
C GLU A 15 -7.72 -9.82 -16.69
N LYS A 16 -6.82 -8.87 -16.42
CA LYS A 16 -5.69 -9.04 -15.52
C LYS A 16 -5.95 -8.40 -14.17
N ARG A 17 -6.57 -9.15 -13.26
CA ARG A 17 -6.89 -8.73 -11.87
C ARG A 17 -5.73 -8.02 -11.15
N TYR A 18 -4.49 -8.43 -11.40
CA TYR A 18 -3.31 -7.78 -10.82
C TYR A 18 -3.09 -6.34 -11.29
N ALA A 19 -3.44 -6.02 -12.54
CA ALA A 19 -3.30 -4.68 -13.07
C ALA A 19 -4.28 -3.72 -12.38
N ILE A 20 -5.52 -4.14 -12.14
CA ILE A 20 -6.54 -3.35 -11.42
C ILE A 20 -6.09 -3.02 -10.00
N VAL A 21 -5.51 -3.99 -9.29
CA VAL A 21 -4.98 -3.78 -7.93
C VAL A 21 -3.80 -2.80 -7.96
N GLY A 22 -2.90 -2.94 -8.92
CA GLY A 22 -1.77 -2.02 -9.11
C GLY A 22 -2.24 -0.60 -9.41
N LEU A 23 -3.20 -0.44 -10.31
CA LEU A 23 -3.80 0.85 -10.68
C LEU A 23 -4.47 1.52 -9.47
N THR A 24 -5.26 0.75 -8.72
CA THR A 24 -5.95 1.24 -7.51
C THR A 24 -4.93 1.70 -6.46
N THR A 25 -3.86 0.91 -6.26
CA THR A 25 -2.76 1.28 -5.36
C THR A 25 -2.09 2.59 -5.81
N GLY A 26 -1.79 2.71 -7.10
CA GLY A 26 -1.20 3.91 -7.69
C GLY A 26 -2.07 5.15 -7.51
N LEU A 27 -3.38 5.04 -7.72
CA LEU A 27 -4.33 6.13 -7.52
C LEU A 27 -4.40 6.58 -6.05
N ILE A 28 -4.38 5.63 -5.10
CA ILE A 28 -4.33 5.96 -3.66
C ILE A 28 -3.04 6.71 -3.34
N LEU A 29 -1.90 6.22 -3.82
CA LEU A 29 -0.60 6.87 -3.59
C LEU A 29 -0.52 8.25 -4.23
N LEU A 30 -1.09 8.42 -5.43
CA LEU A 30 -1.16 9.72 -6.11
C LEU A 30 -2.00 10.73 -5.32
N ALA A 31 -3.18 10.32 -4.84
CA ALA A 31 -4.01 11.17 -3.98
C ALA A 31 -3.29 11.55 -2.68
N LEU A 32 -2.57 10.61 -2.07
CA LEU A 32 -1.76 10.88 -0.88
C LEU A 32 -0.60 11.83 -1.15
N ALA A 33 0.08 11.69 -2.29
CA ALA A 33 1.17 12.57 -2.71
C ALA A 33 0.69 14.01 -2.90
N LEU A 34 -0.43 14.21 -3.62
CA LEU A 34 -1.03 15.54 -3.83
C LEU A 34 -1.46 16.19 -2.51
N THR A 35 -2.03 15.39 -1.60
CA THR A 35 -2.49 15.87 -0.28
C THR A 35 -1.39 15.93 0.78
N SER A 36 -0.14 15.62 0.42
CA SER A 36 1.03 15.75 1.30
C SER A 36 1.61 17.17 1.35
N THR A 37 1.03 18.12 0.61
CA THR A 37 1.43 19.52 0.62
C THR A 37 0.83 20.29 1.81
N VAL A 38 1.57 21.29 2.32
CA VAL A 38 1.17 22.08 3.51
C VAL A 38 -0.20 22.75 3.34
N GLY A 39 -0.52 23.21 2.12
CA GLY A 39 -1.81 23.84 1.80
C GLY A 39 -2.99 22.88 1.99
N TRP A 40 -2.86 21.64 1.51
CA TRP A 40 -3.91 20.62 1.65
C TRP A 40 -4.04 20.10 3.08
N GLN A 41 -2.92 19.96 3.80
CA GLN A 41 -2.94 19.62 5.22
C GLN A 41 -3.75 20.63 6.05
N ARG A 42 -3.55 21.93 5.82
CA ARG A 42 -4.28 23.00 6.50
C ARG A 42 -5.77 23.05 6.15
N ARG A 43 -6.12 22.74 4.90
CA ARG A 43 -7.52 22.71 4.42
C ARG A 43 -8.30 21.51 4.98
N LEU A 44 -7.71 20.32 4.96
CA LEU A 44 -8.39 19.06 5.32
C LEU A 44 -8.41 18.77 6.83
N LYS A 45 -7.52 19.36 7.63
CA LYS A 45 -7.47 19.24 9.11
C LYS A 45 -7.65 17.78 9.60
N LYS A 46 -8.78 17.46 10.25
CA LYS A 46 -9.07 16.12 10.80
C LYS A 46 -9.28 15.06 9.70
N ASN A 47 -9.80 15.45 8.54
CA ASN A 47 -10.02 14.54 7.41
C ASN A 47 -8.71 14.15 6.73
N TRP A 48 -7.66 14.98 6.82
CA TRP A 48 -6.33 14.65 6.31
C TRP A 48 -5.80 13.36 6.96
N LYS A 49 -5.93 13.23 8.28
CA LYS A 49 -5.51 12.01 8.99
C LYS A 49 -6.32 10.78 8.55
N LYS A 50 -7.61 10.93 8.25
CA LYS A 50 -8.44 9.81 7.74
C LYS A 50 -7.99 9.38 6.35
N LEU A 51 -7.74 10.33 5.45
CA LEU A 51 -7.24 10.07 4.12
C LEU A 51 -5.85 9.40 4.18
N HIS A 52 -4.96 9.90 5.04
CA HIS A 52 -3.61 9.36 5.17
C HIS A 52 -3.56 7.94 5.77
N LYS A 53 -4.63 7.46 6.42
CA LYS A 53 -4.73 6.04 6.81
C LYS A 53 -4.83 5.10 5.61
N LEU A 54 -5.23 5.60 4.43
CA LEU A 54 -5.25 4.80 3.21
C LEU A 54 -3.86 4.31 2.81
N VAL A 55 -2.77 4.90 3.34
CA VAL A 55 -1.42 4.39 3.11
C VAL A 55 -1.24 2.95 3.59
N TYR A 56 -1.97 2.55 4.64
CA TYR A 56 -1.94 1.17 5.14
C TYR A 56 -2.62 0.22 4.15
N LEU A 57 -3.76 0.65 3.59
CA LEU A 57 -4.45 -0.09 2.54
C LEU A 57 -3.58 -0.19 1.28
N ALA A 58 -2.96 0.92 0.86
CA ALA A 58 -2.04 0.94 -0.28
C ALA A 58 -0.85 -0.01 -0.08
N GLY A 59 -0.27 -0.08 1.13
CA GLY A 59 0.81 -1.02 1.44
C GLY A 59 0.39 -2.48 1.27
N VAL A 60 -0.80 -2.85 1.74
CA VAL A 60 -1.35 -4.21 1.56
C VAL A 60 -1.61 -4.50 0.08
N LEU A 61 -2.27 -3.58 -0.64
CA LEU A 61 -2.58 -3.75 -2.06
C LEU A 61 -1.30 -3.83 -2.92
N ALA A 62 -0.25 -3.09 -2.57
CA ALA A 62 1.05 -3.16 -3.26
C ALA A 62 1.67 -4.57 -3.17
N VAL A 63 1.63 -5.18 -1.98
CA VAL A 63 2.11 -6.55 -1.77
C VAL A 63 1.27 -7.56 -2.56
N VAL A 64 -0.06 -7.44 -2.50
CA VAL A 64 -0.98 -8.31 -3.26
C VAL A 64 -0.74 -8.18 -4.77
N HIS A 65 -0.59 -6.95 -5.28
CA HIS A 65 -0.25 -6.68 -6.67
C HIS A 65 1.05 -7.39 -7.07
N PHE A 66 2.09 -7.29 -6.23
CA PHE A 66 3.40 -7.88 -6.51
C PHE A 66 3.37 -9.41 -6.48
N ILE A 67 2.66 -10.02 -5.53
CA ILE A 67 2.49 -11.48 -5.45
C ILE A 67 1.78 -12.03 -6.70
N TRP A 68 0.77 -11.33 -7.23
CA TRP A 68 0.08 -11.76 -8.45
C TRP A 68 0.86 -11.46 -9.74
N LEU A 69 1.78 -10.49 -9.70
CA LEU A 69 2.60 -10.13 -10.85
C LEU A 69 3.69 -11.18 -11.12
N VAL A 70 4.27 -11.73 -10.07
CA VAL A 70 5.41 -12.65 -10.16
C VAL A 70 4.94 -14.09 -10.40
N LYS A 71 5.74 -14.86 -11.14
CA LYS A 71 5.48 -16.28 -11.38
C LYS A 71 5.53 -17.08 -10.08
N GLN A 72 4.77 -18.17 -10.02
CA GLN A 72 4.79 -19.09 -8.89
C GLN A 72 6.20 -19.66 -8.67
N GLY A 73 6.65 -19.71 -7.41
CA GLY A 73 7.98 -20.22 -7.03
C GLY A 73 9.02 -19.16 -6.69
N VAL A 74 8.73 -17.87 -6.88
CA VAL A 74 9.65 -16.78 -6.49
C VAL A 74 9.41 -16.35 -5.03
N LEU A 75 10.47 -16.29 -4.23
CA LEU A 75 10.40 -15.95 -2.82
C LEU A 75 10.46 -14.44 -2.53
N GLU A 76 10.98 -13.63 -3.45
CA GLU A 76 11.11 -12.17 -3.26
C GLU A 76 9.82 -11.47 -2.80
N PRO A 77 8.64 -11.71 -3.38
CA PRO A 77 7.40 -11.08 -2.93
C PRO A 77 7.08 -11.33 -1.45
N TRP A 78 7.45 -12.50 -0.94
CA TRP A 78 7.18 -12.88 0.44
C TRP A 78 8.10 -12.16 1.44
N ILE A 79 9.34 -11.86 1.05
CA ILE A 79 10.28 -11.09 1.87
C ILE A 79 9.76 -9.66 2.03
N TRP A 80 9.31 -9.04 0.94
CA TRP A 80 8.71 -7.69 0.98
C TRP A 80 7.38 -7.69 1.75
N ALA A 81 6.55 -8.71 1.57
CA ALA A 81 5.31 -8.89 2.33
C ALA A 81 5.59 -8.94 3.84
N LEU A 82 6.58 -9.73 4.25
CA LEU A 82 6.98 -9.85 5.65
C LEU A 82 7.47 -8.50 6.21
N GLY A 83 8.30 -7.77 5.46
CA GLY A 83 8.74 -6.43 5.84
C GLY A 83 7.57 -5.46 6.08
N VAL A 84 6.61 -5.42 5.14
CA VAL A 84 5.41 -4.58 5.27
C VAL A 84 4.58 -5.00 6.49
N VAL A 85 4.36 -6.29 6.70
CA VAL A 85 3.61 -6.82 7.85
C VAL A 85 4.27 -6.42 9.16
N ILE A 86 5.59 -6.55 9.28
CA ILE A 86 6.35 -6.13 10.47
C ILE A 86 6.18 -4.63 10.72
N LEU A 87 6.37 -3.80 9.68
CA LEU A 87 6.24 -2.34 9.82
C LEU A 87 4.82 -1.92 10.22
N LEU A 88 3.80 -2.57 9.67
CA LEU A 88 2.40 -2.33 10.03
C LEU A 88 2.11 -2.78 11.47
N ALA A 89 2.62 -3.95 11.88
CA ALA A 89 2.46 -4.47 13.23
C ALA A 89 3.11 -3.55 14.28
N LEU A 90 4.31 -3.04 14.02
CA LEU A 90 4.98 -2.07 14.89
C LEU A 90 4.18 -0.77 15.10
N ARG A 91 3.30 -0.44 14.15
CA ARG A 91 2.47 0.77 14.20
C ARG A 91 1.18 0.59 15.02
N ILE A 92 0.86 -0.63 15.43
CA ILE A 92 -0.29 -0.93 16.29
C ILE A 92 0.03 -0.48 17.72
N PRO A 93 -0.75 0.43 18.33
CA PRO A 93 -0.44 0.99 19.66
C PRO A 93 -0.37 -0.07 20.76
N ALA A 94 -1.16 -1.16 20.66
CA ALA A 94 -1.09 -2.30 21.58
C ALA A 94 0.26 -3.04 21.54
N ILE A 95 0.87 -3.15 20.37
CA ILE A 95 2.20 -3.76 20.19
C ILE A 95 3.27 -2.82 20.74
N LYS A 96 3.15 -1.51 20.47
CA LYS A 96 4.06 -0.50 21.01
C LYS A 96 4.08 -0.47 22.55
N GLN A 97 2.93 -0.63 23.19
CA GLN A 97 2.85 -0.68 24.65
C GLN A 97 3.46 -1.97 25.22
N LYS A 98 3.21 -3.12 24.58
CA LYS A 98 3.81 -4.41 24.98
C LYS A 98 5.33 -4.44 24.80
N THR A 99 5.86 -3.85 23.72
CA THR A 99 7.32 -3.78 23.50
C THR A 99 8.02 -2.84 24.49
N ILE A 100 7.41 -1.69 24.81
CA ILE A 100 7.92 -0.78 25.87
C ILE A 100 7.86 -1.46 27.24
N ALA A 101 6.76 -2.16 27.55
CA ALA A 101 6.62 -2.89 28.81
C ALA A 101 7.63 -4.05 28.94
N LEU A 102 7.91 -4.77 27.86
CA LEU A 102 8.92 -5.84 27.83
C LEU A 102 10.33 -5.28 28.03
N ARG A 103 10.68 -4.15 27.40
CA ARG A 103 11.96 -3.47 27.59
C ARG A 103 12.17 -3.01 29.05
N ARG A 104 11.10 -2.57 29.72
CA ARG A 104 11.10 -2.21 31.14
C ARG A 104 11.25 -3.39 32.12
N LYS A 105 11.03 -4.62 31.65
CA LYS A 105 11.12 -5.84 32.48
C LYS A 105 12.48 -6.53 32.37
N ILE A 106 13.24 -6.21 31.31
CA ILE A 106 14.56 -6.77 31.01
C ILE A 106 15.68 -5.80 31.44
N ALA A 107 15.38 -4.50 31.54
CA ALA A 107 16.22 -3.51 32.21
C ALA A 107 16.01 -3.54 33.72
#